data_AF-A0A838L891-F1
#
_entry.id   AF-A0A838L891-F1
#
_cell.length_a   1.000
_cell.length_b   1.000
_cell.length_c   1.000
_cell.angle_alpha   90.00
_cell.angle_beta   90.00
_cell.angle_gamma   90.00
#
_symmetry.space_group_name_H-M   'P 1'
#
loop_
_entity.id
_entity.type
_entity.pdbx_description
1 polymer ?
#
loop_
_entity_poly.entity_id
_entity_poly.type
_entity_poly.pdbx_seq_one_letter_code
_entity_poly.pdbx_strand_id
1 'polypeptide(L)'
;MLPDIDLRIDNMLKALEQVVIPALPSGERLARDQVNLVIGHLRMMKDQWRFAVKFEAGSLENMMRLGDELADQVDPIYRQSLADALSVARNTDSDDQKALATAIHDLGSVIDRIILGEDGRLALAPAAFAAIIDYGHRQARRERSWFAATGLDPDRAELPTIAQTMSAAS
;
A
#
# COMPACT_ATOMS: atom_id res chain seq x y z
N MET A 1 -10.83 25.12 17.35
CA MET A 1 -11.29 24.02 16.48
C MET A 1 -10.18 23.71 15.51
N LEU A 2 -9.70 22.46 15.47
CA LEU A 2 -8.71 22.05 14.48
C LEU A 2 -9.42 21.88 13.13
N PRO A 3 -8.94 22.49 12.03
CA PRO A 3 -9.54 22.28 10.72
C PRO A 3 -9.34 20.82 10.31
N ASP A 4 -10.40 20.21 9.80
CA ASP A 4 -10.37 18.86 9.25
C ASP A 4 -9.40 18.77 8.04
N ILE A 5 -8.90 17.56 7.78
CA ILE A 5 -7.90 17.28 6.74
C ILE A 5 -8.40 17.69 5.36
N ASP A 6 -9.67 17.47 5.03
CA ASP A 6 -10.21 17.88 3.72
C ASP A 6 -10.14 19.38 3.51
N LEU A 7 -10.52 20.16 4.53
CA LEU A 7 -10.48 21.62 4.47
C LEU A 7 -9.04 22.12 4.32
N ARG A 8 -8.09 21.47 5.00
CA ARG A 8 -6.66 21.79 4.88
C ARG A 8 -6.16 21.52 3.45
N ILE A 9 -6.53 20.38 2.86
CA ILE A 9 -6.17 20.03 1.49
C ILE A 9 -6.79 21.01 0.49
N ASP A 10 -8.07 21.35 0.65
CA ASP A 10 -8.77 22.30 -0.22
C ASP A 10 -8.16 23.70 -0.18
N ASN A 11 -7.73 24.15 1.00
CA ASN A 11 -7.02 25.42 1.14
C ASN A 11 -5.64 25.39 0.44
N MET A 12 -4.90 24.28 0.54
CA MET A 12 -3.62 24.11 -0.17
C MET A 12 -3.82 24.10 -1.69
N LEU A 13 -4.80 23.36 -2.20
CA LEU A 13 -5.16 23.32 -3.62
C LEU A 13 -5.52 24.72 -4.13
N LYS A 14 -6.40 25.42 -3.41
CA LYS A 14 -6.81 26.79 -3.75
C LYS A 14 -5.61 27.75 -3.82
N ALA A 15 -4.70 27.68 -2.86
CA ALA A 15 -3.50 28.51 -2.86
C ALA A 15 -2.60 28.24 -4.08
N LEU A 16 -2.38 26.96 -4.41
CA LEU A 16 -1.56 26.58 -5.55
C LEU A 16 -2.20 27.00 -6.89
N GLU A 17 -3.50 26.74 -7.06
CA GLU A 17 -4.23 27.00 -8.30
C GLU A 17 -4.51 28.49 -8.54
N GLN A 18 -4.86 29.23 -7.49
CA GLN A 18 -5.36 30.60 -7.63
C GLN A 18 -4.31 31.67 -7.34
N VAL A 19 -3.20 31.31 -6.69
CA VAL A 19 -2.15 32.27 -6.32
C VAL A 19 -0.80 31.87 -6.91
N VAL A 20 -0.33 30.65 -6.66
CA VAL A 20 1.03 30.25 -7.04
C VAL A 20 1.17 30.05 -8.55
N ILE A 21 0.34 29.20 -9.18
CA ILE A 21 0.41 28.98 -10.63
C ILE A 21 0.26 30.29 -11.43
N PRO A 22 -0.70 31.18 -11.13
CA PRO A 22 -0.85 32.44 -11.85
C PRO A 22 0.31 33.41 -11.66
N ALA A 23 1.01 33.35 -10.52
CA ALA A 23 2.17 34.20 -10.25
C ALA A 23 3.47 33.70 -10.91
N LEU A 24 3.52 32.45 -11.36
CA LEU A 24 4.70 31.91 -12.04
C LEU A 24 4.80 32.43 -13.49
N PRO A 25 5.97 32.96 -13.92
CA PRO A 25 6.18 33.35 -15.30
C PRO A 25 5.94 32.20 -16.27
N SER A 26 5.39 32.50 -17.45
CA SER A 26 5.05 31.46 -18.44
C SER A 26 6.26 30.68 -18.97
N GLY A 27 7.45 31.30 -18.95
CA GLY A 27 8.72 30.68 -19.33
C GLY A 27 9.24 29.64 -18.33
N GLU A 28 8.78 29.67 -17.07
CA GLU A 28 9.21 28.75 -16.01
C GLU A 28 8.44 27.43 -16.08
N ARG A 29 8.55 26.73 -17.22
CA ARG A 29 7.80 25.49 -17.50
C ARG A 29 8.01 24.44 -16.41
N LEU A 30 9.26 24.21 -16.01
CA LEU A 30 9.57 23.21 -14.99
C LEU A 30 8.90 23.53 -13.65
N ALA A 31 8.93 24.79 -13.21
CA ALA A 31 8.28 25.20 -11.96
C ALA A 31 6.77 24.96 -12.01
N ARG A 32 6.13 25.30 -13.14
CA ARG A 32 4.69 25.09 -13.34
C ARG A 32 4.35 23.60 -13.34
N ASP A 33 5.19 22.76 -13.98
CA ASP A 33 5.03 21.31 -13.97
C ASP A 33 5.14 20.75 -12.54
N GLN A 34 6.12 21.20 -11.75
CA GLN A 34 6.24 20.79 -10.34
C GLN A 34 5.02 21.19 -9.50
N VAL A 35 4.47 22.40 -9.69
CA VAL A 35 3.24 22.78 -8.98
C VAL A 35 2.05 21.90 -9.38
N ASN A 36 1.93 21.57 -10.67
CA ASN A 36 0.89 20.66 -11.14
C ASN A 36 1.05 19.24 -10.55
N LEU A 37 2.28 18.74 -10.38
CA LEU A 37 2.54 17.47 -9.69
C LEU A 37 2.05 17.52 -8.24
N VAL A 38 2.37 18.59 -7.50
CA VAL A 38 1.91 18.76 -6.12
C VAL A 38 0.37 18.81 -6.05
N ILE A 39 -0.29 19.53 -6.95
CA ILE A 39 -1.76 19.56 -7.05
C ILE A 39 -2.31 18.15 -7.29
N GLY A 40 -1.70 17.38 -8.18
CA GLY A 40 -2.07 15.98 -8.44
C GLY A 40 -1.98 15.13 -7.16
N HIS A 41 -0.88 15.21 -6.43
CA HIS A 41 -0.71 14.50 -5.16
C HIS A 41 -1.72 14.93 -4.09
N LEU A 42 -2.00 16.23 -3.97
CA LEU A 42 -2.99 16.74 -3.01
C LEU A 42 -4.40 16.20 -3.29
N ARG A 43 -4.81 16.18 -4.57
CA ARG A 43 -6.11 15.60 -4.97
C ARG A 43 -6.17 14.11 -4.66
N MET A 44 -5.12 13.37 -4.98
CA MET A 44 -5.02 11.95 -4.67
C MET A 44 -5.10 11.68 -3.15
N MET A 45 -4.36 12.45 -2.34
CA MET A 45 -4.43 12.35 -0.88
C MET A 45 -5.83 12.66 -0.35
N LYS A 46 -6.56 13.61 -0.93
CA LYS A 46 -7.94 13.92 -0.55
C LYS A 46 -8.86 12.70 -0.67
N ASP A 47 -8.69 11.92 -1.73
CA ASP A 47 -9.49 10.73 -1.99
C ASP A 47 -9.06 9.54 -1.12
N GLN A 48 -7.77 9.47 -0.78
CA GLN A 48 -7.16 8.32 -0.11
C GLN A 48 -7.14 8.39 1.42
N TRP A 49 -7.00 9.57 2.02
CA TRP A 49 -6.60 9.69 3.44
C TRP A 49 -7.55 8.98 4.42
N ARG A 50 -8.86 9.01 4.15
CA ARG A 50 -9.89 8.35 4.99
C ARG A 50 -9.76 6.83 5.01
N PHE A 51 -9.09 6.28 4.02
CA PHE A 51 -8.92 4.86 3.81
C PHE A 51 -7.52 4.38 4.13
N ALA A 52 -6.57 5.27 4.46
CA ALA A 52 -5.15 4.93 4.59
C ALA A 52 -4.92 3.81 5.61
N VAL A 53 -5.52 3.92 6.81
CA VAL A 53 -5.41 2.90 7.86
C VAL A 53 -6.02 1.57 7.40
N LYS A 54 -7.21 1.60 6.79
CA LYS A 54 -7.87 0.39 6.24
C LYS A 54 -7.07 -0.25 5.12
N PHE A 55 -6.37 0.55 4.31
CA PHE A 55 -5.50 0.06 3.28
C PHE A 55 -4.32 -0.70 3.89
N GLU A 56 -3.66 -0.13 4.90
CA GLU A 56 -2.58 -0.83 5.60
C GLU A 56 -3.07 -2.10 6.31
N ALA A 57 -4.21 -2.03 7.00
CA ALA A 57 -4.79 -3.19 7.68
C ALA A 57 -5.04 -4.36 6.73
N GLY A 58 -5.65 -4.11 5.56
CA GLY A 58 -5.85 -5.15 4.55
C GLY A 58 -4.57 -5.60 3.85
N SER A 59 -3.51 -4.77 3.82
CA SER A 59 -2.18 -5.20 3.34
C SER A 59 -1.56 -6.19 4.32
N LEU A 60 -1.64 -5.90 5.62
CA LEU A 60 -1.19 -6.82 6.67
C LEU A 60 -1.98 -8.13 6.66
N GLU A 61 -3.30 -8.07 6.47
CA GLU A 61 -4.14 -9.26 6.37
C GLU A 61 -3.73 -10.17 5.20
N ASN A 62 -3.49 -9.61 4.02
CA ASN A 62 -3.01 -10.38 2.87
C ASN A 62 -1.61 -10.98 3.13
N MET A 63 -0.72 -10.24 3.79
CA MET A 63 0.61 -10.72 4.16
C MET A 63 0.54 -11.85 5.19
N MET A 64 -0.36 -11.75 6.17
CA MET A 64 -0.63 -12.81 7.14
C MET A 64 -1.15 -14.08 6.45
N ARG A 65 -2.08 -13.93 5.50
CA ARG A 65 -2.58 -15.06 4.70
C ARG A 65 -1.45 -15.75 3.95
N LEU A 66 -0.57 -15.00 3.30
CA LEU A 66 0.62 -15.55 2.67
C LEU A 66 1.52 -16.29 3.68
N GLY A 67 1.79 -15.68 4.82
CA GLY A 67 2.59 -16.31 5.87
C GLY A 67 1.98 -17.63 6.38
N ASP A 68 0.66 -17.69 6.54
CA ASP A 68 -0.04 -18.91 6.93
C ASP A 68 0.03 -19.99 5.85
N GLU A 69 -0.13 -19.63 4.57
CA GLU A 69 0.03 -20.55 3.45
C GLU A 69 1.46 -21.08 3.31
N LEU A 70 2.46 -20.29 3.71
CA LEU A 70 3.87 -20.67 3.70
C LEU A 70 4.28 -21.53 4.90
N ALA A 71 3.59 -21.46 6.05
CA ALA A 71 4.04 -22.04 7.31
C ALA A 71 4.46 -23.53 7.24
N ASP A 72 3.72 -24.34 6.48
CA ASP A 72 3.99 -25.77 6.32
C ASP A 72 4.93 -26.10 5.14
N GLN A 73 5.25 -25.10 4.32
CA GLN A 73 5.99 -25.24 3.06
C GLN A 73 7.43 -24.76 3.14
N VAL A 74 7.77 -24.00 4.19
CA VAL A 74 9.11 -23.43 4.36
C VAL A 74 10.07 -24.41 5.02
N ASP A 75 11.36 -24.17 4.75
CA ASP A 75 12.44 -24.85 5.44
C ASP A 75 12.28 -24.71 6.98
N PRO A 76 12.47 -25.79 7.74
CA PRO A 76 12.42 -25.77 9.21
C PRO A 76 13.16 -24.60 9.87
N ILE A 77 14.25 -24.10 9.28
CA ILE A 77 15.03 -22.98 9.81
C ILE A 77 14.20 -21.68 9.93
N TYR A 78 13.21 -21.47 9.07
CA TYR A 78 12.41 -20.25 9.05
C TYR A 78 11.12 -20.34 9.86
N ARG A 79 10.65 -21.57 10.18
CA ARG A 79 9.32 -21.80 10.79
C ARG A 79 9.10 -20.99 12.07
N GLN A 80 10.06 -21.00 12.99
CA GLN A 80 9.91 -20.27 14.24
C GLN A 80 9.82 -18.76 14.00
N SER A 81 10.71 -18.21 13.16
CA SER A 81 10.70 -16.78 12.86
C SER A 81 9.41 -16.33 12.15
N LEU A 82 8.84 -17.19 11.30
CA LEU A 82 7.57 -16.93 10.64
C LEU A 82 6.41 -16.98 11.63
N ALA A 83 6.37 -17.98 12.51
CA ALA A 83 5.34 -18.10 13.54
C ALA A 83 5.35 -16.91 14.52
N ASP A 84 6.54 -16.45 14.93
CA ASP A 84 6.69 -15.29 15.80
C ASP A 84 6.21 -14.00 15.12
N ALA A 85 6.62 -13.78 13.86
CA ALA A 85 6.19 -12.62 13.08
C ALA A 85 4.66 -12.61 12.83
N LEU A 86 4.08 -13.77 12.52
CA LEU A 86 2.63 -13.93 12.37
C LEU A 86 1.89 -13.66 13.69
N SER A 87 2.45 -14.09 14.82
CA SER A 87 1.88 -13.80 16.15
C SER A 87 1.86 -12.29 16.42
N VAL A 88 2.94 -11.57 16.12
CA VAL A 88 3.00 -10.11 16.25
C VAL A 88 1.99 -9.44 15.32
N ALA A 89 1.94 -9.84 14.05
CA ALA A 89 1.01 -9.29 13.07
C ALA A 89 -0.46 -9.44 13.51
N ARG A 90 -0.86 -10.61 14.03
CA ARG A 90 -2.22 -10.87 14.51
C ARG A 90 -2.62 -10.04 15.73
N ASN A 91 -1.65 -9.64 16.56
CA ASN A 91 -1.87 -8.83 17.75
C ASN A 91 -1.64 -7.34 17.50
N THR A 92 -1.41 -6.94 16.25
CA THR A 92 -1.21 -5.53 15.89
C THR A 92 -2.54 -4.79 15.91
N ASP A 93 -2.54 -3.57 16.46
CA ASP A 93 -3.70 -2.69 16.45
C ASP A 93 -4.04 -2.26 15.02
N SER A 94 -5.22 -2.65 14.52
CA SER A 94 -5.68 -2.36 13.17
C SER A 94 -6.03 -0.89 12.93
N ASP A 95 -6.12 -0.07 13.99
CA ASP A 95 -6.38 1.36 13.89
C ASP A 95 -5.10 2.21 14.01
N ASP A 96 -3.97 1.62 14.41
CA ASP A 96 -2.68 2.30 14.51
C ASP A 96 -1.86 2.11 13.22
N GLN A 97 -1.86 3.15 12.37
CA GLN A 97 -1.11 3.17 11.11
C GLN A 97 0.39 2.86 11.30
N LYS A 98 1.00 3.32 12.40
CA LYS A 98 2.42 3.09 12.63
C LYS A 98 2.68 1.64 13.02
N ALA A 99 1.84 1.09 13.90
CA ALA A 99 1.93 -0.32 14.29
C ALA A 99 1.74 -1.24 13.08
N LEU A 100 0.74 -0.95 12.23
CA LEU A 100 0.51 -1.66 10.97
C LEU A 100 1.75 -1.62 10.05
N ALA A 101 2.32 -0.44 9.81
CA ALA A 101 3.49 -0.29 8.96
C ALA A 101 4.70 -1.10 9.48
N THR A 102 4.92 -1.10 10.81
CA THR A 102 5.95 -1.92 11.44
C THR A 102 5.68 -3.42 11.26
N ALA A 103 4.45 -3.88 11.52
CA ALA A 103 4.09 -5.28 11.37
C ALA A 103 4.20 -5.79 9.92
N ILE A 104 3.80 -4.98 8.93
CA ILE A 104 3.96 -5.28 7.50
C ILE A 104 5.44 -5.44 7.15
N HIS A 105 6.27 -4.49 7.58
CA HIS A 105 7.70 -4.53 7.35
C HIS A 105 8.35 -5.77 7.97
N ASP A 106 8.04 -6.07 9.23
CA ASP A 106 8.68 -7.15 9.97
C ASP A 106 8.26 -8.53 9.45
N LEU A 107 6.97 -8.73 9.16
CA LEU A 107 6.48 -9.96 8.53
C LEU A 107 7.01 -10.10 7.10
N GLY A 108 6.98 -9.02 6.31
CA GLY A 108 7.50 -8.98 4.95
C GLY A 108 8.98 -9.36 4.90
N SER A 109 9.80 -8.84 5.81
CA SER A 109 11.22 -9.19 5.93
C SER A 109 11.45 -10.68 6.19
N VAL A 110 10.61 -11.32 7.02
CA VAL A 110 10.69 -12.76 7.23
C VAL A 110 10.31 -13.54 5.97
N ILE A 111 9.24 -13.13 5.28
CA ILE A 111 8.79 -13.75 4.03
C ILE A 111 9.82 -13.58 2.91
N ASP A 112 10.45 -12.41 2.80
CA ASP A 112 11.50 -12.14 1.81
C ASP A 112 12.70 -13.08 2.02
N ARG A 113 13.13 -13.29 3.27
CA ARG A 113 14.20 -14.26 3.57
C ARG A 113 13.81 -15.69 3.20
N ILE A 114 12.55 -16.06 3.40
CA ILE A 114 12.02 -17.37 2.96
C ILE A 114 12.11 -17.51 1.44
N ILE A 115 11.69 -16.47 0.70
CA ILE A 115 11.69 -16.47 -0.78
C ILE A 115 13.11 -16.51 -1.33
N LEU A 116 14.01 -15.69 -0.77
CA LEU A 116 15.39 -15.59 -1.22
C LEU A 116 16.25 -16.79 -0.80
N GLY A 117 15.91 -17.44 0.32
CA GLY A 117 16.75 -18.45 0.95
C GLY A 117 18.11 -17.90 1.39
N GLU A 118 19.02 -18.76 1.83
CA GLU A 118 20.39 -18.33 2.20
C GLU A 118 21.30 -18.11 1.00
N ASP A 119 21.08 -18.82 -0.12
CA ASP A 119 21.95 -18.76 -1.31
C ASP A 119 21.18 -18.64 -2.64
N GLY A 120 19.84 -18.55 -2.60
CA GLY A 120 18.98 -18.48 -3.79
C GLY A 120 19.03 -19.74 -4.67
N ARG A 121 19.59 -20.86 -4.19
CA ARG A 121 19.74 -22.09 -4.99
C ARG A 121 18.62 -23.10 -4.75
N LEU A 122 17.93 -23.01 -3.62
CA LEU A 122 16.78 -23.84 -3.33
C LEU A 122 15.54 -23.26 -3.99
N ALA A 123 14.99 -24.01 -4.94
CA ALA A 123 13.71 -23.66 -5.54
C ALA A 123 12.60 -23.75 -4.50
N LEU A 124 11.71 -22.76 -4.50
CA LEU A 124 10.48 -22.81 -3.70
C LEU A 124 9.63 -24.01 -4.10
N ALA A 125 8.97 -24.63 -3.13
CA ALA A 125 7.98 -25.64 -3.40
C ALA A 125 6.89 -25.06 -4.32
N PRO A 126 6.31 -25.85 -5.26
CA PRO A 126 5.30 -25.36 -6.19
C PRO A 126 4.10 -24.69 -5.51
N ALA A 127 3.69 -25.18 -4.34
CA ALA A 127 2.58 -24.58 -3.59
C ALA A 127 2.98 -23.25 -2.90
N ALA A 128 4.25 -23.06 -2.53
CA ALA A 128 4.73 -21.81 -1.96
C ALA A 128 4.83 -20.75 -3.05
N PHE A 129 5.31 -21.15 -4.24
CA PHE A 129 5.29 -20.30 -5.42
C PHE A 129 3.86 -19.87 -5.78
N ALA A 130 2.90 -20.79 -5.79
CA ALA A 130 1.50 -20.48 -6.06
C ALA A 130 0.91 -19.47 -5.05
N ALA A 131 1.19 -19.64 -3.75
CA ALA A 131 0.77 -18.72 -2.69
C ALA A 131 1.32 -17.30 -2.92
N ILE A 132 2.61 -17.18 -3.29
CA ILE A 132 3.24 -15.87 -3.58
C ILE A 132 2.57 -15.19 -4.77
N ILE A 133 2.28 -15.94 -5.84
CA ILE A 133 1.60 -15.40 -7.02
C ILE A 133 0.17 -14.96 -6.68
N ASP A 134 -0.59 -15.73 -5.90
CA ASP A 134 -1.93 -15.36 -5.46
C ASP A 134 -1.92 -14.10 -4.58
N TYR A 135 -0.99 -14.01 -3.62
CA TYR A 135 -0.74 -12.80 -2.84
C TYR A 135 -0.46 -11.60 -3.76
N GLY A 136 0.44 -11.76 -4.74
CA GLY A 136 0.78 -10.73 -5.71
C GLY A 136 -0.44 -10.24 -6.50
N HIS A 137 -1.32 -11.14 -6.93
CA HIS A 137 -2.57 -10.77 -7.60
C HIS A 137 -3.50 -9.95 -6.71
N ARG A 138 -3.70 -10.38 -5.46
CA ARG A 138 -4.57 -9.67 -4.50
C ARG A 138 -4.02 -8.28 -4.19
N GLN A 139 -2.73 -8.20 -3.87
CA GLN A 139 -2.10 -6.95 -3.49
C GLN A 139 -2.02 -5.98 -4.67
N ALA A 140 -1.63 -6.45 -5.87
CA ALA A 140 -1.63 -5.64 -7.08
C ALA A 140 -3.03 -5.10 -7.39
N ARG A 141 -4.10 -5.90 -7.26
CA ARG A 141 -5.47 -5.40 -7.48
C ARG A 141 -5.82 -4.26 -6.52
N ARG A 142 -5.41 -4.34 -5.25
CA ARG A 142 -5.66 -3.29 -4.25
C ARG A 142 -4.89 -2.02 -4.56
N GLU A 143 -3.60 -2.14 -4.86
CA GLU A 143 -2.72 -1.01 -5.19
C GLU A 143 -3.15 -0.32 -6.50
N ARG A 144 -3.48 -1.09 -7.53
CA ARG A 144 -4.04 -0.55 -8.78
C ARG A 144 -5.31 0.26 -8.51
N SER A 145 -6.21 -0.25 -7.65
CA SER A 145 -7.44 0.47 -7.26
C SER A 145 -7.14 1.74 -6.47
N TRP A 146 -6.12 1.70 -5.60
CA TRP A 146 -5.65 2.84 -4.81
C TRP A 146 -5.13 3.98 -5.68
N PHE A 147 -4.41 3.65 -6.76
CA PHE A 147 -3.80 4.61 -7.69
C PHE A 147 -4.60 4.84 -8.97
N ALA A 148 -5.81 4.29 -9.10
CA ALA A 148 -6.61 4.35 -10.33
C ALA A 148 -6.86 5.80 -10.83
N ALA A 149 -6.99 6.75 -9.90
CA ALA A 149 -7.20 8.17 -10.20
C ALA A 149 -6.02 8.84 -10.92
N THR A 150 -4.82 8.27 -10.88
CA THR A 150 -3.65 8.78 -11.62
C THR A 150 -3.81 8.65 -13.13
N GLY A 151 -4.67 7.74 -13.58
CA GLY A 151 -4.90 7.44 -14.99
C GLY A 151 -3.77 6.67 -15.67
N LEU A 152 -2.77 6.19 -14.92
CA LEU A 152 -1.62 5.45 -15.44
C LEU A 152 -1.92 3.97 -15.70
N ASP A 153 -2.93 3.43 -15.02
CA ASP A 153 -3.35 2.04 -15.22
C ASP A 153 -4.23 1.93 -16.49
N PRO A 154 -3.84 1.10 -17.48
CA PRO A 154 -4.58 0.96 -18.73
C PRO A 154 -5.96 0.30 -18.52
N ASP A 155 -6.12 -0.55 -17.50
CA ASP A 155 -7.36 -1.29 -17.23
C ASP A 155 -8.15 -0.67 -16.07
N ARG A 156 -7.91 0.60 -15.74
CA ARG A 156 -8.54 1.26 -14.58
C ARG A 156 -10.07 1.20 -14.56
N ALA A 157 -10.70 1.04 -15.72
CA ALA A 157 -12.16 0.92 -15.83
C ALA A 157 -12.70 -0.40 -15.24
N GLU A 158 -11.84 -1.42 -15.10
CA GLU A 158 -12.19 -2.74 -14.55
C GLU A 158 -11.89 -2.84 -13.05
N LEU A 159 -11.27 -1.80 -12.48
CA LEU A 159 -10.88 -1.77 -11.07
C LEU A 159 -12.05 -1.34 -10.18
N PRO A 160 -12.20 -1.94 -8.99
CA PRO A 160 -13.13 -1.44 -7.99
C PRO A 160 -12.71 -0.06 -7.51
N THR A 161 -13.68 0.71 -6.98
CA THR A 161 -13.37 1.97 -6.31
C THR A 161 -12.60 1.71 -5.01
N ILE A 162 -11.87 2.72 -4.51
CA ILE A 162 -11.17 2.62 -3.21
C ILE A 162 -12.15 2.18 -2.11
N ALA A 163 -13.36 2.78 -2.06
CA ALA A 163 -14.37 2.41 -1.08
C ALA A 163 -14.80 0.94 -1.18
N GLN A 164 -15.00 0.42 -2.39
CA GLN A 164 -15.33 -0.99 -2.62
C GLN A 164 -14.19 -1.91 -2.17
N THR A 165 -12.95 -1.59 -2.54
CA THR A 165 -11.76 -2.35 -2.15
C THR A 165 -11.59 -2.41 -0.64
N MET A 166 -11.84 -1.31 0.07
CA MET A 166 -11.73 -1.25 1.53
C MET A 166 -12.91 -1.89 2.26
N SER A 167 -14.06 -2.06 1.59
CA SER A 167 -15.21 -2.79 2.15
C SER A 167 -15.10 -4.31 1.97
N ALA A 168 -14.31 -4.77 0.99
CA ALA A 168 -14.16 -6.18 0.67
C ALA A 168 -13.10 -6.91 1.53
N ALA A 169 -12.33 -6.17 2.35
CA ALA A 169 -11.33 -6.71 3.27
C ALA A 169 -11.95 -7.09 4.64
N SER A 170 -13.08 -7.81 4.62
CA SER A 170 -13.73 -8.37 5.83
C SER A 170 -13.75 -9.89 5.77
#